data_AF-F4PA98-F1
#
_entry.id   AF-F4PA98-F1
#
_cell.length_a   1.000
_cell.length_b   1.000
_cell.length_c   1.000
_cell.angle_alpha   90.00
_cell.angle_beta   90.00
_cell.angle_gamma   90.00
#
_symmetry.space_group_name_H-M   'P 1'
#
loop_
_entity.id
_entity.type
_entity.pdbx_description
1 polymer ?
#
loop_
_entity_poly.entity_id
_entity_poly.type
_entity_poly.pdbx_seq_one_letter_code
_entity_poly.pdbx_strand_id
1 'polypeptide(L)'
;LTPEMLATYDGSDPSKPIYIAISGIVYDVSEGKPYYGKGGSYSFFAGKDATRAYITGCFETDLTHDLRGLSDAQIESLSTWVDFYGDHKKYFKVGRVENPPIDPASPEPAPCKE
;
A
#
# COMPACT_ATOMS: atom_id res chain seq x y z
N LEU A 1 10.97 -8.00 -0.57
CA LEU A 1 10.00 -8.54 0.42
C LEU A 1 8.88 -9.21 -0.35
N THR A 2 8.40 -10.40 0.04
CA THR A 2 7.17 -10.93 -0.56
C THR A 2 5.94 -10.30 0.11
N PRO A 3 4.74 -10.33 -0.50
CA PRO A 3 3.51 -9.88 0.15
C PRO A 3 3.26 -10.59 1.48
N GLU A 4 3.58 -11.88 1.58
CA GLU A 4 3.47 -12.66 2.81
C GLU A 4 4.40 -12.14 3.91
N MET A 5 5.64 -11.79 3.57
CA MET A 5 6.56 -11.18 4.53
C MET A 5 6.09 -9.78 4.93
N LEU A 6 5.62 -8.98 3.97
CA LEU A 6 5.10 -7.64 4.21
C LEU A 6 3.92 -7.67 5.20
N ALA A 7 3.01 -8.64 5.06
CA ALA A 7 1.86 -8.82 5.94
C ALA A 7 2.23 -9.05 7.42
N THR A 8 3.46 -9.48 7.71
CA THR A 8 3.94 -9.62 9.10
C THR A 8 4.31 -8.30 9.79
N TYR A 9 4.32 -7.19 9.03
CA TYR A 9 4.62 -5.82 9.49
C TYR A 9 3.38 -4.93 9.48
N ASP A 10 2.23 -5.51 9.85
CA ASP A 10 0.91 -4.85 9.91
C ASP A 10 0.67 -4.01 11.18
N GLY A 11 1.66 -3.91 12.06
CA GLY A 11 1.56 -3.21 13.34
C GLY A 11 0.75 -3.94 14.41
N SER A 12 0.42 -5.22 14.22
CA SER A 12 -0.15 -6.08 15.26
C SER A 12 0.87 -6.47 16.34
N ASP A 13 2.13 -6.65 15.94
CA ASP A 13 3.26 -6.91 16.82
C ASP A 13 3.96 -5.60 17.21
N PRO A 14 3.92 -5.18 18.49
CA PRO A 14 4.53 -3.92 18.92
C PRO A 14 6.06 -3.93 18.87
N SER A 15 6.70 -5.09 18.72
CA SER A 15 8.15 -5.23 18.59
C SER A 15 8.65 -5.08 17.15
N LYS A 16 7.74 -5.09 16.18
CA LYS A 16 8.06 -4.95 14.75
C LYS A 16 7.77 -3.55 14.24
N PRO A 17 8.49 -3.10 13.21
CA PRO A 17 8.14 -1.90 12.49
C PRO A 17 6.83 -2.10 11.70
N ILE A 18 6.23 -0.99 11.29
CA ILE A 18 5.01 -0.98 10.47
C ILE A 18 5.40 -0.60 9.06
N TYR A 19 5.12 -1.48 8.10
CA TYR A 19 5.44 -1.25 6.69
C TYR A 19 4.19 -1.09 5.87
N ILE A 20 4.26 -0.24 4.85
CA ILE A 20 3.27 -0.12 3.80
C ILE A 20 3.97 -0.24 2.45
N ALA A 21 3.26 -0.68 1.41
CA ALA A 21 3.76 -0.65 0.05
C ALA A 21 2.86 0.17 -0.88
N ILE A 22 3.52 0.98 -1.71
CA ILE A 22 2.92 1.79 -2.76
C ILE A 22 3.83 1.79 -4.00
N SER A 23 3.26 1.53 -5.16
CA SER A 23 3.99 1.29 -6.42
C SER A 23 5.09 0.22 -6.28
N GLY A 24 4.83 -0.80 -5.46
CA GLY A 24 5.81 -1.83 -5.11
C GLY A 24 6.99 -1.33 -4.27
N ILE A 25 7.00 -0.08 -3.81
CA ILE A 25 8.03 0.49 -2.92
C ILE A 25 7.55 0.37 -1.49
N VAL A 26 8.40 -0.17 -0.61
CA VAL A 26 8.07 -0.38 0.81
C VAL A 26 8.61 0.78 1.63
N TYR A 27 7.75 1.37 2.45
CA TYR A 27 8.08 2.44 3.37
C TYR A 27 7.88 2.01 4.82
N ASP A 28 8.82 2.38 5.68
CA ASP A 28 8.68 2.29 7.13
C ASP A 28 7.88 3.48 7.64
N VAL A 29 6.70 3.18 8.18
CA VAL A 29 5.76 4.16 8.75
C VAL A 29 5.58 3.95 10.26
N SER A 30 6.56 3.34 10.93
CA SER A 30 6.53 3.08 12.38
C SER A 30 6.35 4.35 13.21
N GLU A 31 6.94 5.47 12.78
CA GLU A 31 6.73 6.80 13.40
C GLU A 31 5.26 7.26 13.33
N GLY A 32 4.49 6.72 12.38
CA GLY A 32 3.07 6.95 12.19
C GLY A 32 2.18 5.92 12.90
N LYS A 33 2.69 5.19 13.90
CA LYS A 33 1.95 4.15 14.65
C LYS A 33 0.53 4.53 15.11
N PRO A 34 0.22 5.77 15.53
CA PRO A 34 -1.16 6.15 15.87
C PRO A 34 -2.15 6.02 14.70
N TYR A 35 -1.65 6.08 13.45
CA TYR A 35 -2.47 6.02 12.24
C TYR A 35 -2.43 4.65 11.56
N TYR A 36 -1.24 4.06 11.43
CA TYR A 36 -1.04 2.78 10.72
C TYR A 36 -1.04 1.57 11.65
N GLY A 37 -0.81 1.76 12.95
CA GLY A 37 -0.87 0.68 13.92
C GLY A 37 -2.31 0.20 14.14
N LYS A 38 -2.45 -0.94 14.81
CA LYS A 38 -3.76 -1.55 15.10
C LYS A 38 -4.75 -0.54 15.71
N GLY A 39 -5.90 -0.37 15.07
CA GLY A 39 -6.96 0.56 15.49
C GLY A 39 -6.79 2.00 14.99
N GLY A 40 -5.70 2.31 14.29
CA GLY A 40 -5.52 3.59 13.61
C GLY A 40 -6.34 3.70 12.33
N SER A 41 -6.60 4.93 11.90
CA SER A 41 -7.45 5.26 10.75
C SER A 41 -6.90 4.78 9.39
N TYR A 42 -5.62 4.42 9.32
CA TYR A 42 -4.95 3.92 8.12
C TYR A 42 -4.35 2.51 8.32
N SER A 43 -4.82 1.79 9.35
CA SER A 43 -4.31 0.46 9.69
C SER A 43 -4.54 -0.58 8.60
N PHE A 44 -5.51 -0.38 7.71
CA PHE A 44 -5.77 -1.24 6.56
C PHE A 44 -4.63 -1.27 5.52
N PHE A 45 -3.78 -0.24 5.49
CA PHE A 45 -2.61 -0.20 4.61
C PHE A 45 -1.42 -0.98 5.16
N ALA A 46 -1.37 -1.17 6.48
CA ALA A 46 -0.25 -1.81 7.14
C ALA A 46 -0.09 -3.25 6.66
N GLY A 47 1.15 -3.59 6.30
CA GLY A 47 1.54 -4.90 5.81
C GLY A 47 1.03 -5.25 4.40
N LYS A 48 0.59 -4.28 3.61
CA LYS A 48 0.02 -4.55 2.27
C LYS A 48 0.59 -3.63 1.20
N ASP A 49 0.56 -4.10 -0.04
CA ASP A 49 0.65 -3.25 -1.22
C ASP A 49 -0.75 -2.75 -1.57
N ALA A 50 -1.00 -1.50 -1.25
CA ALA A 50 -2.30 -0.85 -1.42
C ALA A 50 -2.26 0.19 -2.56
N THR A 51 -1.37 0.01 -3.53
CA THR A 51 -1.17 0.95 -4.65
C THR A 51 -2.48 1.38 -5.29
N ARG A 52 -3.39 0.44 -5.56
CA ARG A 52 -4.68 0.73 -6.19
C ARG A 52 -5.54 1.63 -5.29
N ALA A 53 -5.63 1.34 -4.00
CA ALA A 53 -6.43 2.12 -3.05
C ALA A 53 -5.97 3.59 -2.94
N TYR A 54 -4.68 3.89 -3.08
CA TYR A 54 -4.19 5.29 -3.13
C TYR A 54 -4.73 6.07 -4.32
N ILE A 55 -5.03 5.39 -5.42
CA ILE A 55 -5.55 5.98 -6.65
C ILE A 55 -7.07 6.08 -6.60
N THR A 56 -7.74 5.02 -6.15
CA THR A 56 -9.21 4.94 -6.18
C THR A 56 -9.89 5.58 -4.98
N GLY A 57 -9.16 5.78 -3.87
CA GLY A 57 -9.73 6.18 -2.58
C GLY A 57 -10.47 5.05 -1.85
N CYS A 58 -10.56 3.85 -2.44
CA CYS A 58 -11.23 2.70 -1.85
C CYS A 58 -10.32 1.93 -0.90
N PHE A 59 -10.14 2.50 0.29
CA PHE A 59 -9.16 2.00 1.26
C PHE A 59 -9.51 0.67 1.94
N GLU A 60 -10.75 0.19 1.83
CA GLU A 60 -11.17 -1.10 2.39
C GLU A 60 -11.16 -2.24 1.35
N THR A 61 -11.35 -1.92 0.07
CA THR A 61 -11.59 -2.92 -0.99
C THR A 61 -10.47 -3.02 -2.02
N ASP A 62 -9.72 -1.94 -2.27
CA ASP A 62 -8.67 -1.87 -3.31
C ASP A 62 -7.25 -2.03 -2.74
N LEU A 63 -7.09 -2.85 -1.69
CA LEU A 63 -5.80 -3.14 -1.05
C LEU A 63 -4.96 -4.13 -1.89
N THR A 64 -4.63 -3.73 -3.12
CA THR A 64 -3.92 -4.54 -4.12
C THR A 64 -2.96 -3.69 -4.96
N HIS A 65 -1.98 -4.35 -5.58
CA HIS A 65 -1.09 -3.77 -6.60
C HIS A 65 -1.68 -3.81 -8.02
N ASP A 66 -2.87 -4.39 -8.19
CA ASP A 66 -3.51 -4.52 -9.50
C ASP A 66 -4.11 -3.20 -10.00
N LEU A 67 -3.50 -2.64 -11.05
CA LEU A 67 -3.90 -1.37 -11.66
C LEU A 67 -4.83 -1.56 -12.88
N ARG A 68 -5.22 -2.79 -13.22
CA ARG A 68 -6.15 -3.03 -14.35
C ARG A 68 -7.48 -2.31 -14.10
N GLY A 69 -8.09 -1.83 -15.19
CA GLY A 69 -9.32 -1.03 -15.14
C GLY A 69 -9.15 0.41 -14.65
N LEU A 70 -7.94 0.86 -14.30
CA LEU A 70 -7.65 2.29 -14.05
C LEU A 70 -7.21 2.99 -15.34
N SER A 71 -7.54 4.27 -15.45
CA SER A 71 -7.07 5.13 -16.54
C SER A 71 -5.63 5.59 -16.34
N ASP A 72 -4.93 5.97 -17.41
CA ASP A 72 -3.56 6.47 -17.35
C ASP A 72 -3.45 7.70 -16.43
N ALA A 73 -4.43 8.60 -16.45
CA ALA A 73 -4.47 9.77 -15.58
C ALA A 73 -4.60 9.39 -14.08
N GLN A 74 -5.38 8.35 -13.79
CA GLN A 74 -5.47 7.80 -12.44
C GLN A 74 -4.13 7.20 -12.00
N ILE A 75 -3.45 6.46 -12.89
CA ILE A 75 -2.13 5.88 -12.60
C ILE A 75 -1.08 6.98 -12.42
N GLU A 76 -1.13 8.07 -13.19
CA GLU A 76 -0.22 9.21 -13.05
C GLU A 76 -0.32 9.86 -11.66
N SER A 77 -1.52 9.92 -11.07
CA SER A 77 -1.74 10.48 -9.74
C SER A 77 -0.98 9.73 -8.62
N LEU A 78 -0.58 8.47 -8.87
CA LEU A 78 0.24 7.67 -7.96
C LEU A 78 1.58 8.33 -7.65
N SER A 79 2.16 9.07 -8.61
CA SER A 79 3.43 9.79 -8.44
C SER A 79 3.40 10.72 -7.22
N THR A 80 2.29 11.42 -7.01
CA THR A 80 2.11 12.35 -5.88
C THR A 80 2.25 11.64 -4.53
N TRP A 81 1.71 10.42 -4.42
CA TRP A 81 1.81 9.64 -3.19
C TRP A 81 3.21 9.05 -3.01
N VAL A 82 3.82 8.55 -4.08
CA VAL A 82 5.20 8.05 -4.06
C VAL A 82 6.17 9.15 -3.62
N ASP A 83 5.99 10.37 -4.14
CA ASP A 83 6.77 11.55 -3.75
C ASP A 83 6.49 11.95 -2.30
N PHE A 84 5.22 11.97 -1.88
CA PHE A 84 4.85 12.26 -0.48
C PHE A 84 5.57 11.35 0.52
N TYR A 85 5.57 10.04 0.30
CA TYR A 85 6.28 9.10 1.17
C TYR A 85 7.80 9.12 0.97
N GLY A 86 8.26 9.38 -0.26
CA GLY A 86 9.68 9.51 -0.62
C GLY A 86 10.38 10.68 0.05
N ASP A 87 9.69 11.82 0.14
CA ASP A 87 10.21 13.07 0.71
C ASP A 87 9.85 13.25 2.19
N HIS A 88 9.14 12.29 2.78
CA HIS A 88 8.71 12.39 4.16
C HIS A 88 9.91 12.31 5.13
N LYS A 89 9.99 13.26 6.06
CA LYS A 89 11.13 13.33 7.01
C LYS A 89 11.20 12.18 8.01
N LYS A 90 10.11 11.45 8.19
CA LYS A 90 9.94 10.40 9.21
C LYS A 90 9.56 9.03 8.63
N TYR A 91 9.25 8.97 7.33
CA TYR A 91 8.96 7.70 6.68
C TYR A 91 10.09 7.41 5.72
N PHE A 92 10.58 6.18 5.76
CA PHE A 92 11.82 5.85 5.08
C PHE A 92 11.56 4.72 4.11
N LYS A 93 12.07 4.85 2.89
CA LYS A 93 12.09 3.75 1.93
C LYS A 93 13.01 2.65 2.46
N VAL A 94 12.45 1.48 2.72
CA VAL A 94 13.19 0.31 3.24
C VAL A 94 13.41 -0.77 2.19
N GLY A 95 12.68 -0.73 1.07
CA GLY A 95 12.88 -1.70 -0.01
C GLY A 95 11.78 -1.70 -1.04
N ARG A 96 11.59 -2.86 -1.67
CA ARG A 96 10.50 -3.13 -2.62
C ARG A 96 9.81 -4.45 -2.29
N VAL A 97 8.52 -4.52 -2.60
CA VAL A 97 7.74 -5.75 -2.53
C VAL A 97 7.76 -6.41 -3.91
N GLU A 98 8.05 -7.70 -3.92
CA GLU A 98 8.04 -8.54 -5.11
C GLU A 98 6.65 -9.16 -5.21
N ASN A 99 5.73 -8.39 -5.80
CA ASN A 99 4.37 -8.86 -6.01
C ASN A 99 4.34 -9.98 -7.06
N PRO A 100 3.52 -11.02 -6.88
CA PRO A 100 3.34 -12.04 -7.89
C PRO A 100 2.76 -11.44 -9.18
N PRO A 101 3.06 -12.05 -10.34
CA PRO A 101 2.44 -11.64 -11.59
C PRO A 101 0.92 -11.78 -11.48
N ILE A 102 0.21 -10.79 -12.03
CA ILE A 102 -1.25 -10.81 -12.07
C ILE A 102 -1.67 -11.74 -13.21
N ASP A 103 -2.52 -12.73 -12.90
CA ASP A 103 -3.08 -13.62 -13.90
C ASP A 103 -4.00 -12.83 -14.83
N PRO A 104 -3.71 -12.73 -16.15
CA PRO A 104 -4.56 -12.00 -17.08
C PRO A 104 -5.98 -12.60 -17.23
N ALA A 105 -6.17 -13.88 -16.88
CA ALA A 105 -7.48 -14.52 -16.89
C ALA A 105 -8.30 -14.27 -15.61
N SER A 106 -7.66 -13.74 -14.54
CA SER A 106 -8.36 -13.35 -13.32
C SER A 106 -9.23 -12.11 -13.56
N PRO A 107 -10.42 -12.02 -12.95
CA PRO A 107 -11.28 -10.86 -13.08
C PRO A 107 -10.56 -9.60 -12.60
N GLU A 108 -10.79 -8.49 -13.30
CA GLU A 108 -10.27 -7.19 -12.89
C GLU A 108 -10.90 -6.78 -11.54
N PRO A 109 -10.17 -6.01 -10.71
CA PRO A 109 -10.73 -5.52 -9.46
C PRO A 109 -11.99 -4.70 -9.72
N ALA A 110 -13.03 -4.92 -8.93
CA ALA A 110 -14.28 -4.19 -9.05
C ALA A 110 -14.04 -2.67 -8.92
N PRO A 111 -14.84 -1.83 -9.59
CA PRO A 111 -14.75 -0.39 -9.41
C PRO A 111 -15.05 -0.02 -7.96
N CYS A 112 -14.35 0.99 -7.47
CA CYS A 112 -14.60 1.59 -6.17
C CYS A 112 -16.05 2.05 -6.09
N LYS A 113 -16.75 1.70 -5.01
CA LYS A 113 -18.12 2.17 -4.77
C LYS A 113 -18.01 3.54 -4.09
N GLU A 114 -18.56 4.57 -4.74
CA GLU A 114 -18.72 5.92 -4.19
C GLU A 114 -19.68 5.95 -2.99
#